data_AF-A0A9J6ZHI0-F1
#
_entry.id   AF-A0A9J6ZHI0-F1
#
_cell.length_a   1.000
_cell.length_b   1.000
_cell.length_c   1.000
_cell.angle_alpha   90.00
_cell.angle_beta   90.00
_cell.angle_gamma   90.00
#
_symmetry.space_group_name_H-M   'P 1'
#
loop_
_entity.id
_entity.type
_entity.pdbx_description
1 polymer ?
#
loop_
_entity_poly.entity_id
_entity_poly.type
_entity_poly.pdbx_seq_one_letter_code
_entity_poly.pdbx_strand_id
1 'polypeptide(L)' 'MEIALQILLIVFAIGLIGAVLLQKGKSAGLTGAITGGAEHLFGKQKARGLDLFLERLTVVLAAGFFILALVVSYFVGV' A
#
# COMPACT_ATOMS: atom_id res chain seq x y z
N MET A 1 -27.91 7.91 -2.00
CA MET A 1 -26.64 7.49 -2.65
C MET A 1 -25.40 7.91 -1.85
N GLU A 2 -25.45 9.04 -1.14
CA GLU A 2 -24.33 9.56 -0.32
C GLU A 2 -23.85 8.59 0.77
N ILE A 3 -24.76 7.99 1.54
CA ILE A 3 -24.41 7.03 2.60
C ILE A 3 -23.64 5.83 2.03
N ALA A 4 -24.02 5.34 0.83
CA ALA A 4 -23.32 4.22 0.19
C ALA A 4 -21.88 4.58 -0.20
N LEU A 5 -21.65 5.80 -0.70
CA LEU A 5 -20.30 6.29 -1.03
C LEU A 5 -19.45 6.51 0.22
N GLN A 6 -20.03 7.01 1.32
CA GLN A 6 -19.35 7.15 2.60
C GLN A 6 -18.95 5.79 3.19
N ILE A 7 -19.84 4.80 3.15
CA ILE A 7 -19.54 3.43 3.58
C ILE A 7 -18.37 2.88 2.74
N LEU A 8 -18.41 3.05 1.42
CA LEU A 8 -17.35 2.59 0.53
C LEU A 8 -16.00 3.27 0.85
N LEU A 9 -16.02 4.58 1.12
CA LEU A 9 -14.83 5.34 1.51
C LEU A 9 -14.21 4.81 2.81
N ILE A 10 -15.04 4.53 3.82
CA ILE A 10 -14.59 3.96 5.10
C ILE A 10 -13.97 2.57 4.90
N VAL A 11 -14.56 1.73 4.05
CA VAL A 11 -14.01 0.40 3.72
C VAL A 11 -12.63 0.53 3.07
N PHE A 12 -12.46 1.43 2.11
CA PHE A 12 -11.16 1.71 1.49
C PHE A 12 -10.14 2.25 2.51
N ALA A 13 -10.56 3.11 3.44
CA ALA A 13 -9.70 3.66 4.49
C ALA A 13 -9.16 2.55 5.40
N ILE A 14 -10.03 1.67 5.91
CA ILE A 14 -9.64 0.55 6.77
C ILE A 14 -8.72 -0.41 6.00
N GLY A 15 -9.05 -0.71 4.74
CA GLY A 15 -8.22 -1.54 3.87
C GLY A 15 -6.82 -0.96 3.65
N LEU A 16 -6.72 0.35 3.44
CA LEU A 16 -5.44 1.04 3.31
C LEU A 16 -4.60 1.01 4.59
N ILE A 17 -5.23 1.26 5.74
CA ILE A 17 -4.55 1.17 7.04
C ILE A 17 -3.96 -0.22 7.22
N GLY A 18 -4.76 -1.27 7.01
CA GLY A 18 -4.28 -2.65 7.08
C GLY A 18 -3.14 -2.94 6.11
N ALA A 19 -3.28 -2.49 4.85
CA ALA A 19 -2.26 -2.69 3.82
C ALA A 19 -0.93 -2.01 4.19
N VAL A 20 -0.95 -0.76 4.64
CA VAL A 20 0.25 0.01 5.04
C VAL A 20 0.92 -0.59 6.26
N LEU A 21 0.16 -1.05 7.26
CA LEU A 21 0.74 -1.70 8.44
C LEU A 21 1.48 -3.00 8.11
N LEU A 22 1.05 -3.70 7.06
CA LEU A 22 1.69 -4.91 6.57
C LEU A 22 2.91 -4.62 5.66
N GLN A 23 3.11 -3.37 5.22
CA GLN A 23 4.28 -3.00 4.43
C GLN A 23 5.53 -2.96 5.32
N LYS A 24 6.60 -3.64 4.89
CA LYS A 24 7.89 -3.56 5.58
C LYS A 24 8.52 -2.18 5.39
N GLY A 25 9.05 -1.61 6.47
CA GLY A 25 9.81 -0.37 6.44
C GLY A 25 11.05 -0.49 5.53
N LYS A 26 11.20 0.47 4.60
CA LYS A 26 12.20 0.52 3.51
C LYS A 26 13.69 0.47 3.94
N SER A 27 14.00 0.35 5.23
CA SER A 27 15.36 0.38 5.78
C SER A 27 16.17 -0.92 5.58
N ALA A 28 15.58 -2.00 5.05
CA ALA A 28 16.30 -3.24 4.78
C ALA A 28 17.31 -3.15 3.61
N GLY A 29 17.29 -2.06 2.82
CA GLY A 29 18.13 -1.91 1.64
C GLY A 29 19.58 -1.45 1.91
N LEU A 30 19.82 -0.68 2.99
CA LEU A 30 21.14 -0.07 3.23
C LEU A 30 22.11 -1.03 3.92
N THR A 31 21.62 -1.84 4.86
CA THR A 31 22.41 -2.88 5.55
C THR A 31 22.73 -4.10 4.68
N GLY A 32 21.91 -4.38 3.65
CA GLY A 32 22.13 -5.49 2.73
C GLY A 32 23.17 -5.24 1.64
N ALA A 33 23.46 -3.97 1.31
CA ALA A 33 24.44 -3.60 0.28
C ALA A 33 25.90 -3.68 0.77
N ILE A 34 26.12 -3.67 2.10
CA ILE A 34 27.45 -3.53 2.71
C ILE A 34 28.07 -4.90 3.06
N THR A 35 27.28 -5.97 3.20
CA THR A 35 27.74 -7.24 3.84
C THR A 35 27.87 -8.47 2.93
N GLY A 36 27.53 -8.43 1.65
CA GLY A 36 27.77 -9.59 0.76
C GLY A 36 26.90 -9.64 -0.50
N GLY A 37 27.43 -9.15 -1.62
CA GLY A 37 26.73 -9.02 -2.90
C GLY A 37 26.37 -10.33 -3.63
N ALA A 38 26.95 -11.48 -3.27
CA ALA A 38 26.74 -12.74 -3.99
C ALA A 38 25.59 -13.61 -3.42
N GLU A 39 25.50 -13.78 -2.10
CA GLU A 39 24.44 -14.58 -1.47
C GLU A 39 23.07 -13.88 -1.42
N HIS A 40 23.06 -12.54 -1.49
CA HIS A 40 21.82 -11.76 -1.41
C HIS A 40 21.03 -11.70 -2.73
N LEU A 41 21.70 -11.86 -3.88
CA LEU A 41 21.06 -11.81 -5.21
C LEU A 41 20.19 -13.04 -5.50
N PHE A 42 20.61 -14.22 -5.03
CA PHE A 42 19.91 -15.48 -5.34
C PHE A 42 19.05 -16.02 -4.19
N GLY A 43 19.37 -15.74 -2.93
CA GLY A 43 18.66 -16.31 -1.77
C GLY A 43 17.38 -15.59 -1.33
N LYS A 44 17.22 -14.29 -1.64
CA LYS A 44 16.12 -13.45 -1.09
C LYS A 44 15.08 -12.96 -2.11
N GLN A 45 15.23 -13.30 -3.40
CA GLN A 45 14.30 -12.83 -4.44
C GLN A 45 12.85 -13.30 -4.21
N LYS A 46 12.65 -14.50 -3.63
CA LYS A 46 11.32 -15.03 -3.30
C LYS A 46 10.65 -14.29 -2.14
N ALA A 47 11.41 -13.82 -1.15
CA ALA A 47 10.88 -13.05 -0.01
C ALA A 47 10.47 -11.61 -0.40
N ARG A 48 11.16 -11.00 -1.37
CA ARG A 48 10.79 -9.67 -1.92
C ARG A 48 9.51 -9.69 -2.76
N GLY A 49 9.07 -10.85 -3.26
CA GLY A 49 7.88 -10.94 -4.12
C GLY A 49 6.60 -10.52 -3.40
N LEU A 50 6.42 -10.97 -2.15
CA LEU A 50 5.25 -10.63 -1.33
C LEU A 50 5.27 -9.17 -0.89
N ASP A 51 6.43 -8.65 -0.50
CA ASP A 51 6.60 -7.24 -0.14
C ASP A 51 6.31 -6.31 -1.35
N LEU A 52 6.81 -6.66 -2.53
CA LEU A 52 6.57 -5.90 -3.77
C LEU A 52 5.10 -5.97 -4.21
N PHE A 53 4.43 -7.10 -3.98
CA PHE A 53 3.01 -7.25 -4.25
C PHE A 53 2.18 -6.37 -3.32
N LEU A 54 2.46 -6.39 -2.00
CA LEU A 54 1.78 -5.52 -1.04
C LEU A 54 2.03 -4.04 -1.37
N GLU A 55 3.26 -3.66 -1.72
CA GLU A 55 3.59 -2.29 -2.12
C GLU A 55 2.72 -1.82 -3.30
N ARG A 56 2.66 -2.62 -4.37
CA ARG A 56 1.83 -2.30 -5.55
C ARG A 56 0.34 -2.28 -5.21
N LEU A 57 -0.14 -3.21 -4.40
CA LEU A 57 -1.53 -3.27 -3.97
C LEU A 57 -1.92 -2.01 -3.19
N THR A 58 -1.09 -1.58 -2.24
CA THR A 58 -1.33 -0.37 -1.46
C THR A 58 -1.31 0.88 -2.34
N VAL A 59 -0.44 0.97 -3.34
CA VAL A 59 -0.43 2.11 -4.29
C VAL A 59 -1.76 2.19 -5.05
N VAL A 60 -2.26 1.05 -5.54
CA VAL A 60 -3.56 1.01 -6.25
C VAL A 60 -4.71 1.35 -5.32
N LEU A 61 -4.72 0.80 -4.09
CA LEU A 61 -5.71 1.14 -3.06
C LEU A 61 -5.66 2.63 -2.70
N ALA A 62 -4.47 3.23 -2.59
CA ALA A 62 -4.27 4.64 -2.26
C ALA A 62 -4.82 5.54 -3.36
N ALA A 63 -4.52 5.24 -4.62
CA ALA A 63 -5.08 5.95 -5.76
C ALA A 63 -6.61 5.85 -5.80
N GLY A 64 -7.15 4.65 -5.59
CA GLY A 64 -8.59 4.42 -5.54
C GLY A 64 -9.28 5.19 -4.41
N PHE A 65 -8.72 5.16 -3.20
CA PHE A 65 -9.22 5.93 -2.05
C PHE A 65 -9.20 7.43 -2.33
N PHE A 66 -8.12 7.95 -2.92
CA PHE A 66 -8.00 9.37 -3.21
C PHE A 66 -9.05 9.84 -4.22
N ILE A 67 -9.27 9.08 -5.29
CA ILE A 67 -10.33 9.37 -6.28
C ILE A 67 -11.70 9.30 -5.62
N LEU A 68 -11.97 8.26 -4.84
CA LEU A 68 -13.23 8.12 -4.09
C LEU A 68 -13.45 9.28 -3.12
N ALA A 69 -12.41 9.73 -2.42
CA ALA A 69 -12.47 10.87 -1.50
C ALA A 69 -12.85 12.16 -2.24
N LEU A 70 -12.27 12.42 -3.41
CA LEU A 70 -12.62 13.57 -4.24
C LEU A 70 -14.07 13.50 -4.74
N VAL A 71 -14.51 12.33 -5.19
CA VAL A 71 -15.89 12.10 -5.63
C VAL A 71 -16.85 12.36 -4.47
N VAL A 72 -16.59 11.77 -3.30
CA VAL A 72 -17.41 11.97 -2.09
C VAL A 72 -17.42 13.45 -1.70
N SER A 73 -16.28 14.14 -1.71
CA SER A 73 -16.20 15.57 -1.38
C SER A 73 -17.05 16.42 -2.31
N TYR A 74 -17.03 16.15 -3.62
CA TYR A 74 -17.85 16.87 -4.59
C TYR A 74 -19.36 16.63 -4.39
N PHE A 75 -19.76 15.38 -4.11
CA PHE A 75 -21.18 15.03 -3.96
C PHE A 75 -21.76 15.40 -2.58
N VAL A 76 -20.98 15.30 -1.51
CA VAL A 76 -21.42 15.61 -0.14
C VAL A 76 -21.33 17.11 0.15
N GLY A 77 -20.55 17.88 -0.64
CA GLY A 77 -20.55 19.34 -0.55
C GLY A 77 -20.09 19.86 0.81
N VAL A 78 -18.96 19.34 1.32
CA VAL A 78 -18.24 19.94 2.46
C VAL A 78 -17.27 20.99 1.96
#